data_AF-A0A8H6IER1-F1
#
_entry.id   AF-A0A8H6IER1-F1
#
_cell.length_a   1.000
_cell.length_b   1.000
_cell.length_c   1.000
_cell.angle_alpha   90.00
_cell.angle_beta   90.00
_cell.angle_gamma   90.00
#
_symmetry.space_group_name_H-M   'P 1'
#
loop_
_entity.id
_entity.type
_entity.pdbx_description
1 polymer ?
#
loop_
_entity_poly.entity_id
_entity_poly.type
_entity_poly.pdbx_seq_one_letter_code
_entity_poly.pdbx_strand_id
1 'polypeptide(L)'
;AIIRLVGEQRALRAYELDNDEWDIIKQLTDILKVYKHVTLFFSCTTPSLSTVIPVMDHIDDVLTDFSLDVVQEYAPAIRTACALSKKTLNRYYNKTDYSDNYRISMILDPHYKLEYFKDHDWSEEWIETALQVTRDEFECSYASMELPENWDEMKRLLTKVHLITCCFHHNQCPSFIPPSPPTSFAPIPHCHQSTLT
;
A
#
# COMPACT_ATOMS: atom_id res chain seq x y z
N ALA A 1 18.49 -27.45 11.71
CA ALA A 1 19.47 -27.80 10.66
C ALA A 1 20.63 -26.81 10.57
N ILE A 2 20.38 -25.49 10.60
CA ILE A 2 21.41 -24.44 10.43
C ILE A 2 22.46 -24.42 11.57
N ILE A 3 22.03 -24.56 12.84
CA ILE A 3 22.95 -24.55 14.00
C ILE A 3 23.99 -25.70 13.93
N ARG A 4 23.63 -26.85 13.33
CA ARG A 4 24.52 -28.02 13.26
C ARG A 4 25.67 -27.85 12.26
N LEU A 5 25.56 -26.94 11.28
CA LEU A 5 26.60 -26.71 10.28
C LEU A 5 27.69 -25.73 10.77
N VAL A 6 27.40 -24.88 11.76
CA VAL A 6 28.34 -23.86 12.26
C VAL A 6 29.30 -24.42 13.32
N GLY A 7 28.92 -25.49 14.02
CA GLY A 7 29.67 -26.02 15.17
C GLY A 7 31.03 -26.67 14.87
N GLU A 8 31.34 -27.01 13.61
CA GLU A 8 32.56 -27.75 13.25
C GLU A 8 33.80 -26.85 13.05
N GLN A 9 33.63 -25.54 12.80
CA GLN A 9 34.75 -24.59 12.72
C GLN A 9 34.85 -23.78 14.01
N ARG A 10 35.88 -24.05 14.84
CA ARG A 10 36.12 -23.37 16.13
C ARG A 10 36.16 -21.84 16.04
N ALA A 11 36.51 -21.29 14.88
CA ALA A 11 36.53 -19.84 14.63
C ALA A 11 35.14 -19.19 14.50
N LEU A 12 34.10 -19.97 14.20
CA LEU A 12 32.75 -19.46 13.96
C LEU A 12 31.86 -19.44 15.22
N ARG A 13 32.26 -20.11 16.30
CA ARG A 13 31.52 -20.08 17.57
C ARG A 13 31.45 -18.70 18.20
N ALA A 14 32.39 -17.81 17.90
CA ALA A 14 32.34 -16.41 18.35
C ALA A 14 31.17 -15.62 17.73
N TYR A 15 30.54 -16.15 16.68
CA TYR A 15 29.38 -15.58 16.00
C TYR A 15 28.12 -16.43 16.18
N GLU A 16 28.15 -17.38 17.12
CA GLU A 16 26.96 -18.15 17.48
C GLU A 16 26.01 -17.23 18.24
N LEU A 17 24.82 -17.04 17.68
CA LEU A 17 23.80 -16.20 18.28
C LEU A 17 23.28 -16.84 19.56
N ASP A 18 23.10 -16.04 20.59
CA ASP A 18 22.47 -16.49 21.83
C ASP A 18 20.95 -16.64 21.65
N ASN A 19 20.28 -17.20 22.67
CA ASN A 19 18.84 -17.45 22.59
C ASN A 19 18.01 -16.16 22.46
N ASP A 20 18.45 -15.08 23.09
CA ASP A 20 17.76 -13.79 23.08
C ASP A 20 17.90 -13.15 21.69
N GLU A 21 19.09 -13.23 21.09
CA GLU A 21 19.35 -12.80 19.71
C GLU A 21 18.53 -13.61 18.70
N TRP A 22 18.41 -14.93 18.90
CA TRP A 22 17.53 -15.77 18.08
C TRP A 22 16.07 -15.36 18.20
N ASP A 23 15.62 -14.96 19.37
CA ASP A 23 14.24 -14.50 19.58
C ASP A 23 13.98 -13.14 18.91
N ILE A 24 14.94 -12.21 18.96
CA ILE A 24 14.88 -10.95 18.19
C ILE A 24 14.79 -11.22 16.68
N ILE A 25 15.55 -12.20 16.16
CA ILE A 25 15.50 -12.56 14.73
C ILE A 25 14.12 -13.14 14.35
N LYS A 26 13.51 -13.94 15.22
CA LYS A 26 12.15 -14.46 14.98
C LYS A 26 11.15 -13.31 14.91
N GLN A 27 11.19 -12.39 15.87
CA GLN A 27 10.34 -11.20 15.89
C GLN A 27 10.53 -10.33 14.64
N LEU A 28 11.78 -10.12 14.21
CA LEU A 28 12.09 -9.40 12.98
C LEU A 28 11.50 -10.11 11.75
N THR A 29 11.57 -11.44 11.72
CA THR A 29 11.00 -12.24 10.63
C THR A 29 9.49 -12.06 10.53
N ASP A 30 8.79 -11.91 11.65
CA ASP A 30 7.34 -11.69 11.65
C ASP A 30 6.96 -10.36 11.00
N ILE A 31 7.70 -9.29 11.28
CA ILE A 31 7.51 -7.99 10.63
C ILE A 31 7.86 -8.06 9.14
N LEU A 32 8.95 -8.73 8.77
CA LEU A 32 9.38 -8.83 7.38
C LEU A 32 8.38 -9.61 6.49
N LYS A 33 7.47 -10.40 7.06
CA LYS A 33 6.43 -11.09 6.29
C LYS A 33 5.51 -10.13 5.54
N VAL A 34 5.14 -8.97 6.12
CA VAL A 34 4.27 -8.01 5.44
C VAL A 34 4.94 -7.47 4.18
N TYR A 35 6.21 -7.07 4.28
CA TYR A 35 6.98 -6.60 3.14
C TYR A 35 7.16 -7.67 2.07
N LYS A 36 7.38 -8.92 2.47
CA LYS A 36 7.46 -10.05 1.53
C LYS A 36 6.15 -10.24 0.78
N HIS A 37 5.01 -10.26 1.48
CA HIS A 37 3.70 -10.43 0.85
C HIS A 37 3.40 -9.30 -0.13
N VAL A 38 3.64 -8.06 0.27
CA VAL A 38 3.46 -6.88 -0.58
C VAL A 38 4.37 -6.92 -1.80
N THR A 39 5.65 -7.24 -1.61
CA THR A 39 6.60 -7.32 -2.71
C THR A 39 6.19 -8.40 -3.71
N LEU A 40 5.76 -9.57 -3.24
CA LEU A 40 5.26 -10.63 -4.10
C LEU A 40 4.00 -10.21 -4.85
N PHE A 41 3.07 -9.51 -4.19
CA PHE A 41 1.86 -8.98 -4.80
C PHE A 41 2.18 -8.01 -5.95
N PHE A 42 3.09 -7.06 -5.73
CA PHE A 42 3.54 -6.14 -6.78
C PHE A 42 4.47 -6.75 -7.83
N SER A 43 5.02 -7.95 -7.56
CA SER A 43 5.82 -8.70 -8.54
C SER A 43 4.98 -9.56 -9.49
N CYS A 44 3.67 -9.65 -9.27
CA CYS A 44 2.75 -10.30 -10.19
C CYS A 44 2.61 -9.51 -11.50
N THR A 45 2.04 -10.13 -12.53
CA THR A 45 1.92 -9.54 -13.87
C THR A 45 0.95 -8.36 -13.96
N THR A 46 0.12 -8.10 -12.95
CA THR A 46 -0.97 -7.11 -13.00
C THR A 46 -1.25 -6.39 -11.67
N PRO A 47 -0.28 -5.78 -10.97
CA PRO A 47 -0.62 -4.85 -9.90
C PRO A 47 -1.28 -3.60 -10.50
N SER A 48 -2.49 -3.29 -10.05
CA SER A 48 -3.18 -2.06 -10.42
C SER A 48 -2.67 -0.89 -9.58
N LEU A 49 -2.54 0.29 -10.18
CA LEU A 49 -2.19 1.52 -9.47
C LEU A 49 -3.14 1.83 -8.30
N SER A 50 -4.41 1.43 -8.44
CA SER A 50 -5.45 1.56 -7.42
C SER A 50 -5.16 0.82 -6.12
N THR A 51 -4.27 -0.18 -6.16
CA THR A 51 -3.92 -1.01 -5.00
C THR A 51 -2.79 -0.43 -4.16
N VAL A 52 -2.07 0.59 -4.66
CA VAL A 52 -0.89 1.14 -3.98
C VAL A 52 -1.24 1.76 -2.62
N ILE A 53 -2.22 2.65 -2.57
CA ILE A 53 -2.64 3.29 -1.32
C ILE A 53 -3.20 2.26 -0.33
N PRO A 54 -4.13 1.35 -0.71
CA PRO A 54 -4.60 0.31 0.20
C PRO A 54 -3.50 -0.58 0.77
N VAL A 55 -2.49 -0.92 -0.05
CA VAL A 55 -1.36 -1.70 0.44
C VAL A 55 -0.47 -0.89 1.38
N MET A 56 -0.27 0.40 1.11
CA MET A 56 0.47 1.28 2.03
C MET A 56 -0.27 1.44 3.37
N ASP A 57 -1.59 1.64 3.36
CA ASP A 57 -2.43 1.68 4.57
C ASP A 57 -2.28 0.37 5.37
N HIS A 58 -2.34 -0.78 4.69
CA HIS A 58 -2.14 -2.08 5.34
C HIS A 58 -0.76 -2.23 6.00
N ILE A 59 0.32 -1.78 5.35
CA ILE A 59 1.66 -1.81 5.97
C ILE A 59 1.70 -0.87 7.17
N ASP A 60 1.08 0.31 7.08
CA ASP A 60 1.04 1.29 8.17
C ASP A 60 0.34 0.73 9.41
N ASP A 61 -0.81 0.08 9.24
CA ASP A 61 -1.56 -0.60 10.31
C ASP A 61 -0.70 -1.67 10.98
N VAL A 62 -0.10 -2.56 10.20
CA VAL A 62 0.75 -3.65 10.71
C VAL A 62 1.94 -3.08 11.48
N LEU A 63 2.62 -2.06 10.96
CA LEU A 63 3.74 -1.42 11.67
C LEU A 63 3.29 -0.69 12.93
N THR A 64 2.09 -0.12 12.93
CA THR A 64 1.50 0.55 14.10
C THR A 64 1.27 -0.47 15.20
N ASP A 65 0.65 -1.60 14.89
CA ASP A 65 0.38 -2.69 15.83
C ASP A 65 1.68 -3.19 16.47
N PHE A 66 2.72 -3.47 15.67
CA PHE A 66 4.02 -3.89 16.18
C PHE A 66 4.76 -2.79 16.97
N SER A 67 4.55 -1.51 16.64
CA SER A 67 5.21 -0.41 17.35
C SER A 67 4.57 -0.14 18.73
N LEU A 68 3.24 -0.19 18.79
CA LEU A 68 2.48 0.00 20.02
C LEU A 68 2.74 -1.17 20.95
N ASP A 69 2.59 -2.40 20.43
CA ASP A 69 2.82 -3.66 21.14
C ASP A 69 2.32 -3.57 22.60
N VAL A 70 1.00 -3.44 22.74
CA VAL A 70 0.34 -3.16 24.02
C VAL A 70 0.66 -4.23 25.07
N VAL A 71 0.92 -5.46 24.63
CA VAL A 71 1.23 -6.62 25.49
C VAL A 71 2.72 -6.70 25.84
N GLN A 72 3.59 -5.87 25.21
CA GLN A 72 5.05 -5.87 25.38
C GLN A 72 5.71 -7.22 25.04
N GLU A 73 5.25 -7.86 23.96
CA GLU A 73 5.81 -9.14 23.48
C GLU A 73 7.08 -8.95 22.65
N TYR A 74 7.28 -7.76 22.08
CA TYR A 74 8.40 -7.44 21.19
C TYR A 74 9.52 -6.68 21.92
N ALA A 75 10.75 -7.00 21.53
CA ALA A 75 11.93 -6.33 22.04
C ALA A 75 11.89 -4.83 21.72
N PRO A 76 12.39 -3.95 22.62
CA PRO A 76 12.37 -2.50 22.40
C PRO A 76 13.03 -2.05 21.09
N ALA A 77 14.09 -2.76 20.66
CA ALA A 77 14.76 -2.52 19.39
C ALA A 77 13.82 -2.73 18.18
N ILE A 78 12.99 -3.78 18.24
CA ILE A 78 12.02 -4.12 17.19
C ILE A 78 10.92 -3.07 17.11
N ARG A 79 10.32 -2.70 18.26
CA ARG A 79 9.30 -1.65 18.33
C ARG A 79 9.81 -0.31 17.78
N THR A 80 11.05 0.05 18.11
CA THR A 80 11.71 1.27 17.60
C THR A 80 11.95 1.18 16.09
N ALA A 81 12.39 0.01 15.59
CA ALA A 81 12.57 -0.22 14.17
C ALA A 81 11.23 -0.11 13.39
N CYS A 82 10.12 -0.59 13.95
CA CYS A 82 8.79 -0.42 13.36
C CYS A 82 8.39 1.05 13.28
N ALA A 83 8.59 1.83 14.35
CA ALA A 83 8.31 3.26 14.34
C ALA A 83 9.15 4.03 13.29
N LEU A 84 10.43 3.67 13.14
CA LEU A 84 11.31 4.23 12.09
C LEU A 84 10.86 3.81 10.68
N SER A 85 10.42 2.57 10.53
CA SER A 85 9.91 2.04 9.26
C SER A 85 8.63 2.77 8.86
N LYS A 86 7.71 3.00 9.80
CA LYS A 86 6.49 3.80 9.59
C LYS A 86 6.81 5.23 9.16
N LYS A 87 7.79 5.89 9.79
CA LYS A 87 8.26 7.22 9.35
C LYS A 87 8.78 7.19 7.90
N THR A 88 9.45 6.11 7.51
CA THR A 88 9.94 5.94 6.14
C THR A 88 8.79 5.69 5.16
N LEU A 89 7.80 4.87 5.56
CA LEU A 89 6.57 4.60 4.80
C LEU A 89 5.81 5.90 4.54
N ASN A 90 5.56 6.71 5.57
CA ASN A 90 4.85 7.98 5.46
C ASN A 90 5.52 8.96 4.49
N ARG A 91 6.85 8.92 4.38
CA ARG A 91 7.56 9.73 3.37
C ARG A 91 7.20 9.32 1.93
N TYR A 92 6.97 8.03 1.69
CA TYR A 92 6.52 7.55 0.38
C TYR A 92 5.02 7.71 0.20
N TYR A 93 4.24 7.57 1.26
CA TYR A 93 2.82 7.88 1.27
C TYR A 93 2.57 9.32 0.81
N ASN A 94 3.25 10.31 1.40
CA ASN A 94 3.10 11.71 1.01
C ASN A 94 3.46 11.98 -0.47
N LYS A 95 4.19 11.08 -1.14
CA LYS A 95 4.49 11.21 -2.57
C LYS A 95 3.35 10.74 -3.47
N THR A 96 2.41 9.93 -2.97
CA THR A 96 1.23 9.54 -3.77
C THR A 96 0.34 10.74 -4.03
N ASP A 97 0.31 11.72 -3.12
CA ASP A 97 -0.43 12.96 -3.29
C ASP A 97 0.14 13.91 -4.35
N TYR A 98 1.36 13.65 -4.86
CA TYR A 98 1.95 14.45 -5.94
C TYR A 98 1.36 14.15 -7.31
N SER A 99 0.58 13.09 -7.45
CA SER A 99 -0.04 12.72 -8.71
C SER A 99 -1.49 12.32 -8.51
N ASP A 100 -2.37 12.99 -9.24
CA ASP A 100 -3.80 12.69 -9.25
C ASP A 100 -4.11 11.27 -9.73
N ASN A 101 -3.19 10.64 -10.46
CA ASN A 101 -3.34 9.29 -10.99
C ASN A 101 -3.65 8.25 -9.90
N TYR A 102 -3.09 8.38 -8.70
CA TYR A 102 -3.38 7.46 -7.61
C TYR A 102 -4.86 7.57 -7.19
N ARG A 103 -5.33 8.80 -6.94
CA ARG A 103 -6.72 9.09 -6.53
C ARG A 103 -7.72 8.71 -7.62
N ILE A 104 -7.44 9.11 -8.86
CA ILE A 104 -8.25 8.78 -10.04
C ILE A 104 -8.34 7.26 -10.20
N SER A 105 -7.21 6.55 -10.11
CA SER A 105 -7.19 5.08 -10.27
C SER A 105 -8.03 4.37 -9.21
N MET A 106 -8.03 4.84 -7.96
CA MET A 106 -8.86 4.29 -6.89
C MET A 106 -10.35 4.59 -7.09
N ILE A 107 -10.71 5.80 -7.52
CA ILE A 107 -12.11 6.17 -7.76
C ILE A 107 -12.70 5.37 -8.93
N LEU A 108 -11.92 5.15 -9.98
CA LEU A 108 -12.33 4.35 -11.14
C LEU A 108 -12.34 2.85 -10.86
N ASP A 109 -11.70 2.39 -9.79
CA ASP A 109 -11.68 0.99 -9.37
C ASP A 109 -13.04 0.57 -8.80
N PRO A 110 -13.74 -0.42 -9.41
CA PRO A 110 -15.02 -0.89 -8.91
C PRO A 110 -14.99 -1.46 -7.49
N HIS A 111 -13.83 -1.91 -6.99
CA HIS A 111 -13.64 -2.46 -5.65
C HIS A 111 -13.51 -1.39 -4.57
N TYR A 112 -12.99 -0.20 -4.89
CA TYR A 112 -12.71 0.85 -3.91
C TYR A 112 -13.70 2.01 -4.02
N LYS A 113 -13.74 2.66 -5.20
CA LYS A 113 -14.57 3.83 -5.48
C LYS A 113 -14.46 4.89 -4.37
N LEU A 114 -15.55 5.58 -4.06
CA LEU A 114 -15.60 6.59 -3.00
C LEU A 114 -15.83 5.96 -1.62
N GLU A 115 -16.40 4.76 -1.61
CA GLU A 115 -16.70 3.97 -0.40
C GLU A 115 -15.43 3.70 0.40
N TYR A 116 -14.33 3.33 -0.26
CA TYR A 116 -13.05 3.12 0.42
C TYR A 116 -12.64 4.31 1.29
N PHE A 117 -12.66 5.52 0.75
CA PHE A 117 -12.23 6.72 1.49
C PHE A 117 -13.16 7.05 2.67
N LYS A 118 -14.46 6.78 2.51
CA LYS A 118 -15.45 6.97 3.58
C LYS A 118 -15.24 5.96 4.71
N ASP A 119 -14.97 4.71 4.36
CA ASP A 119 -14.75 3.63 5.33
C ASP A 119 -13.46 3.83 6.15
N HIS A 120 -12.52 4.63 5.64
CA HIS A 120 -11.27 4.98 6.32
C HIS A 120 -11.31 6.36 6.99
N ASP A 121 -12.49 6.97 7.13
CA ASP A 121 -12.69 8.28 7.77
C ASP A 121 -11.87 9.44 7.15
N TRP A 122 -11.66 9.41 5.83
CA TRP A 122 -11.01 10.51 5.13
C TRP A 122 -11.92 11.73 5.10
N SER A 123 -11.36 12.95 5.12
CA SER A 123 -12.17 14.16 5.17
C SER A 123 -13.06 14.30 3.93
N GLU A 124 -14.31 14.71 4.14
CA GLU A 124 -15.26 14.92 3.04
C GLU A 124 -14.72 15.90 1.98
N GLU A 125 -14.02 16.96 2.42
CA GLU A 125 -13.35 17.93 1.55
C GLU A 125 -12.32 17.26 0.62
N TRP A 126 -11.53 16.31 1.15
CA TRP A 126 -10.55 15.59 0.34
C TRP A 126 -11.23 14.67 -0.67
N ILE A 127 -12.29 13.97 -0.26
CA ILE A 127 -13.06 13.06 -1.13
C ILE A 127 -13.71 13.86 -2.27
N GLU A 128 -14.31 15.00 -1.97
CA GLU A 128 -14.91 15.89 -2.97
C GLU A 128 -13.86 16.41 -3.95
N THR A 129 -12.70 16.84 -3.46
CA THR A 129 -11.58 17.26 -4.31
C THR A 129 -11.11 16.13 -5.23
N ALA A 130 -11.00 14.90 -4.72
CA ALA A 130 -10.57 13.74 -5.52
C ALA A 130 -11.56 13.44 -6.65
N LEU A 131 -12.86 13.52 -6.33
CA LEU A 131 -13.93 13.33 -7.29
C LEU A 131 -13.92 14.42 -8.36
N GLN A 132 -13.70 15.67 -7.97
CA GLN A 132 -13.65 16.79 -8.92
C GLN A 132 -12.48 16.65 -9.88
N VAL A 133 -11.28 16.37 -9.37
CA VAL A 133 -10.09 16.10 -10.20
C VAL A 133 -10.34 14.97 -11.20
N THR A 134 -11.01 13.90 -10.76
CA THR A 134 -11.35 12.77 -11.64
C THR A 134 -12.31 13.18 -12.76
N ARG A 135 -13.30 14.02 -12.45
CA ARG A 135 -14.26 14.56 -13.46
C ARG A 135 -13.56 15.51 -14.42
N ASP A 136 -12.72 16.41 -13.92
CA ASP A 136 -11.98 17.37 -14.73
C ASP A 136 -11.06 16.66 -15.72
N GLU A 137 -10.35 15.62 -15.26
CA GLU A 137 -9.50 14.80 -16.14
C GLU A 137 -10.33 14.06 -17.19
N PHE A 138 -11.51 13.53 -16.82
CA PHE A 138 -12.42 12.91 -17.78
C PHE A 138 -12.91 13.92 -18.83
N GLU A 139 -13.32 15.12 -18.40
CA GLU A 139 -13.82 16.17 -19.29
C GLU A 139 -12.73 16.69 -20.24
N CYS A 140 -11.52 16.93 -19.73
CA CYS A 140 -10.40 17.43 -20.52
C CYS A 140 -9.89 16.40 -21.54
N SER A 141 -9.78 15.13 -21.13
CA SER A 141 -9.08 14.10 -21.91
C SER A 141 -10.01 13.18 -22.69
N TYR A 142 -11.28 13.02 -22.27
CA TYR A 142 -12.18 12.00 -22.82
C TYR A 142 -13.55 12.51 -23.29
N ALA A 143 -14.09 13.61 -22.75
CA ALA A 143 -15.44 14.05 -23.12
C ALA A 143 -15.58 14.51 -24.57
N SER A 144 -14.50 14.98 -25.20
CA SER A 144 -14.46 15.35 -26.63
C SER A 144 -14.03 14.20 -27.56
N MET A 145 -13.78 13.01 -27.02
CA MET A 145 -13.38 11.85 -27.81
C MET A 145 -14.60 11.29 -28.57
N GLU A 146 -14.59 11.44 -29.89
CA GLU A 146 -15.58 10.78 -30.74
C GLU A 146 -15.42 9.26 -30.63
N LEU A 147 -16.48 8.58 -30.21
CA LEU A 147 -16.50 7.12 -30.12
C LEU A 147 -16.53 6.54 -31.54
N PRO A 148 -15.59 5.66 -31.91
CA PRO A 148 -15.60 5.02 -33.21
C PRO A 148 -16.83 4.12 -33.35
N GLU A 149 -17.54 4.23 -34.46
CA GLU A 149 -18.67 3.35 -34.77
C GLU A 149 -18.22 1.90 -35.03
N ASN A 150 -16.95 1.68 -35.37
CA ASN A 150 -16.39 0.38 -35.69
C ASN A 150 -15.71 -0.26 -34.47
N TRP A 151 -16.08 -1.51 -34.17
CA TRP A 151 -15.49 -2.36 -33.14
C TRP A 151 -13.97 -2.53 -33.25
N ASP A 152 -13.39 -2.57 -34.46
CA ASP A 152 -11.95 -2.71 -34.63
C ASP A 152 -11.18 -1.43 -34.27
N GLU A 153 -11.82 -0.28 -34.40
CA GLU A 153 -11.27 1.03 -34.02
C GLU A 153 -11.54 1.32 -32.54
N MET A 154 -12.71 0.91 -32.05
CA MET A 154 -13.04 0.84 -30.63
C MET A 154 -12.05 -0.05 -29.89
N LYS A 155 -11.60 -1.19 -30.45
CA LYS A 155 -10.50 -2.00 -29.89
C LYS A 155 -9.17 -1.25 -29.84
N ARG A 156 -8.85 -0.39 -30.81
CA ARG A 156 -7.60 0.41 -30.80
C ARG A 156 -7.63 1.49 -29.73
N LEU A 157 -8.76 2.18 -29.57
CA LEU A 157 -8.95 3.14 -28.48
C LEU A 157 -9.07 2.45 -27.13
N LEU A 158 -9.80 1.34 -27.06
CA LEU A 158 -9.83 0.48 -25.89
C LEU A 158 -8.42 0.02 -25.59
N THR A 159 -7.56 -0.41 -26.51
CA THR A 159 -6.16 -0.78 -26.18
C THR A 159 -5.36 0.38 -25.59
N LYS A 160 -5.61 1.64 -26.01
CA LYS A 160 -5.05 2.84 -25.36
C LYS A 160 -5.59 3.06 -23.94
N VAL A 161 -6.87 2.75 -23.70
CA VAL A 161 -7.54 2.80 -22.38
C VAL A 161 -7.34 1.51 -21.55
N HIS A 162 -7.04 0.37 -22.17
CA HIS A 162 -6.85 -0.97 -21.60
C HIS A 162 -5.46 -1.06 -20.99
N LEU A 163 -4.53 -0.21 -21.39
CA LEU A 163 -3.34 0.07 -20.58
C LEU A 163 -3.72 0.55 -19.16
N ILE A 164 -4.90 1.14 -18.98
CA ILE A 164 -5.47 1.55 -17.68
C ILE A 164 -6.46 0.50 -17.15
N THR A 165 -7.25 -0.18 -18.00
CA THR A 165 -8.34 -1.09 -17.56
C THR A 165 -8.07 -2.61 -17.64
N CYS A 166 -7.03 -3.09 -18.32
CA CYS A 166 -6.74 -4.53 -18.40
C CYS A 166 -6.32 -5.13 -17.03
N CYS A 167 -6.03 -4.29 -16.05
CA CYS A 167 -5.87 -4.71 -14.65
C CYS A 167 -7.20 -5.09 -13.96
N PHE A 168 -8.37 -4.78 -14.54
CA PHE A 168 -9.67 -4.91 -13.87
C PHE A 168 -10.49 -6.14 -14.21
N HIS A 169 -10.19 -6.90 -15.27
CA HIS A 169 -11.05 -8.02 -15.71
C HIS A 169 -10.43 -9.41 -15.63
N HIS A 170 -9.19 -9.52 -15.16
CA HIS A 170 -8.57 -10.81 -14.80
C HIS A 170 -7.88 -10.63 -13.46
N ASN A 171 -8.59 -10.92 -12.36
CA ASN A 171 -8.05 -11.58 -11.16
C ASN A 171 -9.07 -11.50 -10.01
N GLN A 172 -9.96 -12.49 -9.94
CA GLN A 172 -10.37 -12.96 -8.62
C GLN A 172 -9.15 -13.67 -8.00
N CYS A 173 -8.37 -12.94 -7.21
CA CYS A 173 -7.47 -13.53 -6.22
C CYS A 173 -8.29 -13.80 -4.95
N PRO A 174 -8.62 -15.06 -4.59
CA PRO A 174 -9.60 -15.36 -3.54
C PRO A 174 -9.15 -15.11 -2.10
N SER A 175 -8.05 -14.39 -1.85
CA SER A 175 -7.39 -14.41 -0.53
C SER A 175 -7.10 -13.05 0.10
N PHE A 176 -7.64 -11.94 -0.43
CA PHE A 176 -7.59 -10.66 0.28
C PHE A 176 -8.94 -10.41 0.94
N ILE A 177 -9.06 -10.84 2.20
CA ILE A 177 -10.15 -10.42 3.08
C ILE A 177 -9.71 -9.06 3.64
N PRO A 178 -10.42 -7.95 3.35
CA PRO A 178 -10.09 -6.68 3.95
C PRO A 178 -10.19 -6.80 5.49
N PRO A 179 -9.18 -6.36 6.25
CA PRO A 179 -9.25 -6.38 7.70
C PRO A 179 -10.39 -5.47 8.19
N SER A 180 -11.08 -5.92 9.24
CA SER A 180 -12.11 -5.14 9.93
C SER A 180 -11.52 -3.84 10.50
N PRO A 181 -12.28 -2.73 10.51
CA PRO A 181 -11.76 -1.40 10.84
C PRO A 181 -11.17 -1.37 12.27
N PRO A 182 -9.91 -0.92 12.44
CA PRO A 182 -9.35 -0.75 13.77
C PRO A 182 -10.01 0.42 14.50
N THR A 183 -10.25 0.19 15.79
CA THR A 183 -10.83 1.17 16.69
C THR A 183 -9.71 2.13 17.09
N SER A 184 -9.84 3.41 16.74
CA SER A 184 -8.92 4.54 17.05
C SER A 184 -7.91 4.90 15.95
N PHE A 185 -8.35 5.70 14.98
CA PHE A 185 -7.47 6.46 14.09
C PHE A 185 -7.09 7.81 14.70
N ALA A 186 -5.79 8.13 14.66
CA ALA A 186 -5.28 9.47 14.92
C ALA A 186 -5.53 10.34 13.67
N PRO A 187 -5.93 11.61 13.82
CA PRO A 187 -6.26 12.47 12.68
C PRO A 187 -5.01 12.75 11.83
N ILE A 188 -5.21 12.64 10.51
CA ILE A 188 -4.23 13.03 9.48
C ILE A 188 -3.87 14.51 9.69
N PRO A 189 -2.59 14.89 9.78
CA PRO A 189 -2.21 16.29 9.85
C PRO A 189 -2.52 16.96 8.52
N HIS A 190 -3.43 17.92 8.59
CA HIS A 190 -3.88 18.82 7.53
C HIS A 190 -2.81 19.15 6.48
N CYS A 191 -3.13 18.85 5.22
CA CYS A 191 -2.45 19.42 4.06
C CYS A 191 -2.87 20.90 3.91
N HIS A 192 -2.38 21.76 4.81
CA HIS A 192 -2.20 23.15 4.47
C HIS A 192 -0.85 23.29 3.80
N GLN A 193 -0.85 23.58 2.51
CA GLN A 193 -0.25 24.82 2.04
C GLN A 193 -0.70 25.14 0.62
N SER A 194 -1.60 26.11 0.57
CA SER A 194 -1.74 27.07 -0.50
C SER A 194 -0.38 27.58 -0.97
N THR A 195 -0.26 27.75 -2.29
CA THR A 195 0.29 28.92 -2.96
C THR A 195 1.10 29.89 -2.09
N LEU A 196 2.37 30.11 -2.42
CA LEU A 196 2.90 31.41 -2.88
C LEU A 196 4.43 31.33 -3.11
N THR A 197 4.84 32.08 -4.14
CA THR A 197 6.14 32.73 -4.42
C THR A 197 7.22 32.67 -3.35
#